data_AF-A0A1J4WG91-F1
#
_entry.id   AF-A0A1J4WG91-F1
#
_cell.length_a   1.000
_cell.length_b   1.000
_cell.length_c   1.000
_cell.angle_alpha   90.00
_cell.angle_beta   90.00
_cell.angle_gamma   90.00
#
_symmetry.space_group_name_H-M   'P 1'
#
loop_
_entity.id
_entity.type
_entity.pdbx_description
1 polymer ?
#
loop_
_entity_poly.entity_id
_entity_poly.type
_entity_poly.pdbx_seq_one_letter_code
_entity_poly.pdbx_strand_id
1 'polypeptide(L)' 'MTGKRRFTRYKLKLISVCLLGVACRYDEASKPCQKVLDLAKKEVLMPVCLEQLGGLLTPKRARSLSGAFISTKGDFTP' A
#
# COMPACT_ATOMS: atom_id res chain seq x y z
N MET A 1 -36.38 2.48 14.99
CA MET A 1 -35.10 1.83 15.34
C MET A 1 -33.95 2.64 14.74
N THR A 2 -33.61 3.77 15.34
CA THR A 2 -32.56 4.67 14.85
C THR A 2 -31.19 4.12 15.25
N GLY A 3 -30.59 3.34 14.35
CA GLY A 3 -29.21 2.89 14.45
C GLY A 3 -28.27 4.08 14.38
N LYS A 4 -27.98 4.69 15.53
CA LYS A 4 -26.88 5.65 15.68
C LYS A 4 -25.61 4.89 15.32
N ARG A 5 -25.14 5.04 14.06
CA ARG A 5 -23.80 4.60 13.64
C ARG A 5 -22.81 5.32 14.54
N ARG A 6 -22.38 4.64 15.60
CA ARG A 6 -21.29 5.08 16.46
C ARG A 6 -20.04 5.10 15.58
N PHE A 7 -19.73 6.26 15.00
CA PHE A 7 -18.38 6.57 14.54
C PHE A 7 -17.50 6.66 15.78
N THR A 8 -17.18 5.49 16.33
CA THR A 8 -16.06 5.32 17.24
C THR A 8 -14.84 5.78 16.47
N ARG A 9 -14.04 6.68 17.06
CA ARG A 9 -12.80 7.17 16.46
C ARG A 9 -11.81 6.02 16.30
N TYR A 10 -11.92 5.26 15.22
CA TYR A 10 -10.92 4.27 14.87
C TYR A 10 -9.72 4.98 14.27
N LYS A 11 -8.60 4.95 14.99
CA LYS A 11 -7.30 5.39 14.46
C LYS A 11 -6.79 4.30 13.52
N LEU A 12 -7.13 4.42 12.25
CA LEU A 12 -6.69 3.53 11.19
C LEU A 12 -5.35 4.01 10.63
N LYS A 13 -4.37 3.09 10.52
CA LYS A 13 -3.03 3.38 10.00
C LYS A 13 -2.84 2.68 8.67
N LEU A 14 -2.37 3.42 7.67
CA LEU A 14 -1.98 2.87 6.38
C LEU A 14 -0.58 2.27 6.46
N ILE A 15 -0.38 1.13 5.81
CA ILE A 15 0.93 0.47 5.77
C ILE A 15 1.21 -0.11 4.40
N SER A 16 2.46 -0.03 3.96
CA SER A 16 2.88 -0.69 2.72
C SER A 16 2.80 -2.21 2.88
N VAL A 17 2.04 -2.86 2.00
CA VAL A 17 1.78 -4.30 2.10
C VAL A 17 3.04 -5.16 1.89
N CYS A 18 4.08 -4.65 1.20
CA CYS A 18 5.36 -5.34 1.09
C CYS A 18 6.08 -5.52 2.44
N LEU A 19 5.77 -4.66 3.42
CA LEU A 19 6.29 -4.76 4.80
C LEU A 19 5.63 -5.87 5.61
N LEU A 20 4.49 -6.38 5.14
CA LEU A 20 3.80 -7.53 5.70
C LEU A 20 4.17 -8.85 5.00
N GLY A 21 5.10 -8.82 4.04
CA GLY A 21 5.57 -10.02 3.35
C GLY A 21 4.93 -10.29 1.98
N VAL A 22 4.04 -9.42 1.49
CA VAL A 22 3.45 -9.59 0.15
C VAL A 22 4.45 -9.18 -0.94
N ALA A 23 4.59 -10.03 -1.94
CA ALA A 23 5.46 -9.90 -3.10
C ALA A 23 4.94 -8.87 -4.13
N CYS A 24 4.75 -7.62 -3.69
CA CYS A 24 4.16 -6.54 -4.52
C CYS A 24 5.18 -5.48 -4.95
N ARG A 25 6.47 -5.65 -4.64
CA ARG A 25 7.50 -4.72 -5.11
C ARG A 25 7.72 -4.86 -6.61
N TYR A 26 8.38 -3.89 -7.21
CA TYR A 26 8.69 -3.88 -8.64
C TYR A 26 9.47 -5.13 -9.12
N ASP A 27 10.23 -5.75 -8.22
CA ASP A 27 11.06 -6.94 -8.42
C ASP A 27 10.38 -8.24 -7.98
N GLU A 28 9.04 -8.27 -7.82
CA GLU A 28 8.28 -9.41 -7.30
C GLU A 28 8.73 -9.88 -5.90
N ALA A 29 9.50 -9.05 -5.19
CA ALA A 29 9.95 -9.37 -3.85
C ALA A 29 9.04 -8.75 -2.79
N SER A 30 9.18 -9.22 -1.56
CA SER A 30 8.66 -8.56 -0.37
C SER A 30 9.80 -7.94 0.45
N LYS A 31 9.46 -7.14 1.47
CA LYS A 31 10.45 -6.57 2.39
C LYS A 31 9.89 -6.57 3.81
N PRO A 32 9.67 -7.74 4.42
CA PRO A 32 9.04 -7.83 5.72
C PRO A 32 9.79 -7.00 6.76
N CYS A 33 9.04 -6.27 7.59
CA CYS A 33 9.60 -5.48 8.69
C CYS A 33 9.04 -5.99 10.01
N GLN A 34 9.91 -6.50 10.89
CA GLN A 34 9.47 -7.12 12.15
C GLN A 34 8.62 -6.18 13.01
N LYS A 35 8.98 -4.89 13.08
CA LYS A 35 8.19 -3.88 13.81
C LYS A 35 6.76 -3.74 13.28
N VAL A 36 6.59 -3.84 11.96
CA VAL A 36 5.29 -3.75 11.29
C VAL A 36 4.48 -5.03 11.49
N LEU A 37 5.13 -6.19 11.41
CA LEU A 37 4.50 -7.48 11.71
C LEU A 37 3.98 -7.52 13.15
N ASP A 38 4.77 -7.02 14.10
CA ASP A 38 4.36 -6.97 15.51
C ASP A 38 3.29 -5.91 15.77
N LEU A 39 3.25 -4.84 14.98
CA LEU A 39 2.16 -3.85 15.01
C LEU A 39 0.85 -4.44 14.46
N ALA A 40 0.92 -5.21 13.38
CA ALA A 40 -0.24 -5.86 12.74
C ALA A 40 -0.94 -6.87 13.67
N LYS A 41 -0.22 -7.43 14.65
CA LYS A 41 -0.80 -8.29 15.69
C LYS A 41 -1.59 -7.52 16.76
N LYS A 42 -1.34 -6.21 16.91
CA LYS A 42 -1.84 -5.38 18.02
C LYS A 42 -2.87 -4.34 17.59
N GLU A 43 -2.86 -3.94 16.32
CA GLU A 43 -3.66 -2.84 15.81
C GLU A 43 -4.33 -3.18 14.47
N VAL A 44 -5.41 -2.45 14.16
CA VAL A 44 -6.05 -2.50 12.84
C VAL A 44 -5.27 -1.63 11.87
N LEU A 45 -4.64 -2.28 10.89
CA LEU A 45 -3.89 -1.64 9.82
C LEU A 45 -4.64 -1.79 8.48
N MET A 46 -4.51 -0.79 7.61
CA MET A 46 -4.97 -0.88 6.22
C MET A 46 -3.76 -1.12 5.32
N PRO A 47 -3.51 -2.38 4.91
CA PRO A 47 -2.41 -2.71 4.02
C PRO A 47 -2.71 -2.25 2.60
N VAL A 48 -1.76 -1.55 1.98
CA VAL A 48 -1.91 -1.06 0.61
C VAL A 48 -0.57 -1.14 -0.13
N CYS A 49 -0.62 -1.53 -1.40
CA CYS A 49 0.44 -1.21 -2.35
C CYS A 49 -0.06 -0.05 -3.21
N LEU A 50 0.44 1.17 -2.97
CA LEU A 50 0.00 2.34 -3.74
C LEU A 50 0.28 2.20 -5.24
N GLU A 51 1.28 1.40 -5.60
CA GLU A 51 1.64 1.14 -6.98
C GLU A 51 0.59 0.28 -7.68
N GLN A 52 0.18 -0.83 -7.06
CA GLN A 52 -0.88 -1.70 -7.60
C GLN A 52 -2.25 -1.01 -7.55
N LEU A 53 -2.52 -0.22 -6.49
CA LEU A 53 -3.70 0.62 -6.40
C LEU A 53 -3.72 1.71 -7.48
N GLY A 54 -2.54 2.17 -7.90
CA GLY A 54 -2.34 3.09 -9.02
C GLY A 54 -2.36 2.41 -10.40
N GLY A 55 -2.69 1.11 -10.48
CA GLY A 55 -2.81 0.37 -11.74
C GLY A 55 -1.50 -0.21 -12.28
N LEU A 56 -0.40 -0.16 -11.52
CA LEU A 56 0.86 -0.77 -11.95
C LEU A 56 0.87 -2.27 -11.64
N LEU A 57 1.18 -3.08 -12.66
CA LEU A 57 1.39 -4.51 -12.50
C LEU A 57 2.71 -4.81 -11.74
N THR A 58 2.81 -6.03 -11.24
CA THR A 58 4.01 -6.60 -10.63
C THR A 58 4.36 -7.85 -11.43
N PRO A 59 5.58 -7.99 -11.98
CA PRO A 59 6.77 -7.10 -11.92
C PRO A 59 6.62 -5.82 -12.74
N LYS A 60 7.50 -4.84 -12.49
CA LYS A 60 7.62 -3.61 -13.29
C LYS A 60 9.03 -3.03 -13.25
N ARG A 61 9.35 -2.12 -14.17
CA ARG A 61 10.64 -1.43 -14.17
C ARG A 61 10.78 -0.53 -12.94
N ALA A 62 11.91 -0.61 -12.25
CA ALA A 62 12.23 0.31 -11.16
C ALA A 62 12.21 1.76 -11.66
N ARG A 63 11.65 2.67 -10.87
CA ARG A 63 11.50 4.08 -11.24
C ARG A 63 11.96 4.96 -10.09
N SER A 64 12.90 5.86 -10.40
CA SER A 64 13.21 6.99 -9.53
C SER A 64 12.35 8.18 -9.94
N LEU A 65 11.89 8.96 -8.97
CA LEU A 65 11.21 10.23 -9.25
C LEU A 65 12.27 11.32 -9.42
N SER A 66 12.54 11.72 -10.66
CA SER A 66 13.35 12.88 -10.99
C SER A 66 12.44 14.04 -11.42
N GLY A 67 12.07 14.90 -10.47
CA GLY A 67 11.61 16.28 -10.75
C GLY A 67 10.29 16.50 -11.51
N ALA A 68 9.41 15.52 -11.72
CA ALA A 68 8.17 15.73 -12.49
C ALA A 68 6.90 15.12 -11.86
N PHE A 69 5.80 15.85 -12.08
CA PHE A 69 4.42 15.52 -11.75
C PHE A 69 4.01 14.20 -12.40
N ILE A 70 3.42 13.28 -11.63
CA ILE A 70 2.91 12.00 -12.14
C ILE A 70 1.53 12.26 -12.74
N SER A 71 1.42 12.32 -14.07
CA SER A 71 0.14 12.43 -14.77
C SER A 71 -0.57 11.08 -14.83
N THR A 72 -1.85 11.04 -14.43
CA THR A 72 -2.69 9.84 -14.30
C THR A 72 -3.34 9.36 -15.61
N LYS A 73 -2.91 9.86 -16.77
CA LYS A 73 -3.46 9.38 -18.05
C LYS A 73 -2.78 8.08 -18.48
N GLY A 74 -3.37 6.97 -18.05
CA GLY A 74 -3.74 5.80 -18.87
C GLY A 74 -2.68 4.95 -19.55
N ASP A 75 -1.53 5.48 -19.94
CA ASP A 75 -0.68 4.82 -20.92
C ASP A 75 0.72 4.57 -20.34
N PHE A 76 0.80 3.58 -19.44
CA PHE A 76 2.06 2.96 -19.06
C PHE A 76 2.34 1.80 -20.02
N THR A 77 2.88 2.12 -21.18
CA THR A 77 3.57 1.15 -22.05
C THR A 77 5.00 1.64 -22.33
N PRO A 78 5.96 0.71 -22.50
CA PRO A 78 7.40 0.95 -22.36
C PRO A 78 8.03 1.96 -23.33
#